data_AF-A0A2P4WVS3-F1
#
_entry.id   AF-A0A2P4WVS3-F1
#
_cell.length_a   1.000
_cell.length_b   1.000
_cell.length_c   1.000
_cell.angle_alpha   90.00
_cell.angle_beta   90.00
_cell.angle_gamma   90.00
#
_symmetry.space_group_name_H-M   'P 1'
#
loop_
_entity.id
_entity.type
_entity.pdbx_description
1 polymer ?
#
loop_
_entity_poly.entity_id
_entity_poly.type
_entity_poly.pdbx_seq_one_letter_code
_entity_poly.pdbx_strand_id
1 'polypeptide(L)' 'MKFSFPIAAAFALLTVGAVEEETKTLDELYTDALAEGGRLIFYHGGDLANQQDSLKAAFEDTFPGINVTMIVDY' A
#
# COMPACT_ATOMS: atom_id res chain seq x y z
N MET A 1 15.03 -57.44 -12.64
CA MET A 1 13.66 -56.98 -12.34
C MET A 1 13.68 -55.46 -12.34
N LYS A 2 12.88 -54.81 -13.20
CA LYS A 2 12.85 -53.35 -13.39
C LYS A 2 11.91 -52.74 -12.35
N PHE A 3 12.44 -51.98 -11.39
CA PHE A 3 11.62 -51.17 -10.49
C PHE A 3 11.41 -49.80 -11.13
N SER A 4 10.19 -49.57 -11.62
CA SER A 4 9.74 -48.26 -12.09
C SER A 4 9.15 -47.53 -10.89
N PHE A 5 9.79 -46.45 -10.44
CA PHE A 5 9.21 -45.54 -9.46
C PHE A 5 8.48 -44.42 -10.20
N PRO A 6 7.18 -44.18 -9.96
CA PRO A 6 6.55 -42.97 -10.45
C PRO A 6 7.03 -41.80 -9.59
N ILE A 7 7.62 -40.78 -10.22
CA ILE A 7 7.82 -39.49 -9.58
C ILE A 7 6.42 -38.87 -9.40
N ALA A 8 5.86 -39.02 -8.21
CA ALA A 8 4.70 -38.22 -7.82
C ALA A 8 5.20 -36.80 -7.54
N ALA A 9 5.12 -35.94 -8.55
CA ALA A 9 5.30 -34.51 -8.36
C ALA A 9 4.11 -33.99 -7.54
N ALA A 10 4.29 -33.80 -6.24
CA ALA A 10 3.34 -33.09 -5.40
C ALA A 10 3.40 -31.60 -5.76
N PHE A 11 2.46 -31.14 -6.57
CA PHE A 11 2.20 -29.71 -6.75
C PHE A 11 1.56 -29.20 -5.45
N ALA A 12 2.34 -28.55 -4.60
CA ALA A 12 1.79 -27.79 -3.49
C ALA A 12 1.03 -26.58 -4.09
N LEU A 13 -0.30 -26.60 -4.00
CA LEU A 13 -1.14 -25.43 -4.24
C LEU A 13 -0.82 -24.40 -3.15
N LEU A 14 0.03 -23.42 -3.47
CA LEU A 14 0.08 -22.17 -2.72
C LEU A 14 -1.26 -21.48 -2.93
N THR A 15 -2.21 -21.68 -2.02
CA THR A 15 -3.37 -20.81 -1.92
C THR A 15 -2.84 -19.44 -1.52
N VAL A 16 -2.73 -18.53 -2.48
CA VAL A 16 -2.65 -17.10 -2.18
C VAL A 16 -3.97 -16.80 -1.46
N GLY A 17 -3.92 -16.68 -0.13
CA GLY A 17 -5.07 -16.25 0.64
C GLY A 17 -5.53 -14.91 0.07
N ALA A 18 -6.81 -14.79 -0.23
CA ALA A 18 -7.38 -13.50 -0.57
C ALA A 18 -7.08 -12.53 0.59
N VAL A 19 -6.59 -11.34 0.27
CA VAL A 19 -6.48 -10.28 1.27
C VAL A 19 -7.92 -9.82 1.56
N GLU A 20 -8.31 -9.89 2.83
CA GLU A 20 -9.60 -9.40 3.29
C GLU A 20 -9.69 -7.88 3.10
N GLU A 21 -10.90 -7.36 2.96
CA GLU A 21 -11.13 -5.92 2.87
C GLU A 21 -10.73 -5.22 4.18
N GLU A 22 -10.19 -4.01 4.08
CA GLU A 22 -9.87 -3.18 5.25
C GLU A 22 -11.17 -2.79 5.98
N THR A 23 -11.24 -3.07 7.28
CA THR A 23 -12.43 -2.85 8.11
C THR A 23 -12.27 -1.68 9.07
N LYS A 24 -11.05 -1.16 9.25
CA LYS A 24 -10.77 -0.01 10.12
C LYS A 24 -11.41 1.25 9.57
N THR A 25 -11.85 2.08 10.49
CA THR A 25 -12.24 3.47 10.21
C THR A 25 -11.02 4.30 9.82
N LEU A 26 -11.24 5.45 9.18
CA LEU A 26 -10.15 6.37 8.85
C LEU A 26 -9.41 6.88 10.10
N ASP A 27 -10.11 7.06 11.22
CA ASP A 27 -9.50 7.52 12.48
C ASP A 27 -8.55 6.46 13.07
N GLU A 28 -8.90 5.19 12.97
CA GLU A 28 -8.05 4.07 13.39
C GLU A 28 -6.80 3.98 12.49
N LEU A 29 -6.98 4.08 11.17
CA LEU A 29 -5.87 4.08 10.22
C LEU A 29 -4.95 5.29 10.42
N TYR A 30 -5.51 6.46 10.70
CA TYR A 30 -4.73 7.66 10.99
C TYR A 30 -3.93 7.51 12.30
N THR A 31 -4.51 6.91 13.34
CA THR A 31 -3.81 6.61 14.59
C THR A 31 -2.63 5.65 14.35
N ASP A 32 -2.82 4.62 13.53
CA ASP A 32 -1.75 3.70 13.15
C ASP A 32 -0.66 4.40 12.33
N ALA A 33 -1.04 5.24 11.37
CA ALA A 33 -0.09 6.00 10.55
C ALA A 33 0.77 6.97 11.39
N LEU A 34 0.20 7.56 12.45
CA LEU A 34 0.97 8.34 13.43
C LEU A 34 1.98 7.46 14.17
N ALA A 35 1.60 6.25 14.57
CA ALA A 35 2.48 5.29 15.24
C ALA A 35 3.62 4.81 14.33
N GLU A 36 3.40 4.78 13.01
CA GLU A 36 4.41 4.50 11.98
C GLU A 36 5.38 5.68 11.74
N GLY A 37 5.16 6.80 12.42
CA GLY A 37 6.00 7.99 12.35
C GLY A 37 5.50 9.08 11.41
N GLY A 38 4.26 8.95 10.91
CA GLY A 38 3.53 10.02 10.23
C GLY A 38 4.20 10.52 8.96
N ARG A 39 4.76 9.63 8.13
CA ARG A 39 5.39 10.02 6.85
C ARG A 39 4.78 9.25 5.70
N LEU A 40 4.32 9.97 4.69
CA LEU A 40 3.82 9.40 3.44
C LEU A 40 4.56 10.03 2.26
N ILE A 41 5.11 9.20 1.38
CA ILE A 41 5.65 9.64 0.09
C ILE A 41 4.72 9.11 -0.99
N PHE A 42 4.17 10.01 -1.80
CA PHE A 42 3.23 9.70 -2.85
C PHE A 42 3.77 10.16 -4.20
N TYR A 43 4.14 9.20 -5.05
CA TYR A 43 4.48 9.45 -6.45
C TYR A 43 3.20 9.36 -7.28
N HIS A 44 2.94 10.39 -8.06
CA HIS A 44 1.80 10.42 -8.96
C HIS A 44 2.21 10.99 -10.32
N GLY A 45 1.52 10.57 -11.38
CA GLY A 45 1.68 11.18 -12.69
C GLY A 45 1.09 12.59 -12.73
N GLY A 46 1.54 13.43 -13.66
CA GLY A 46 0.99 14.75 -13.91
C GLY A 46 1.82 15.53 -14.92
N ASP A 47 1.37 16.73 -15.25
CA ASP A 47 2.06 17.61 -16.23
C ASP A 47 2.83 18.76 -15.56
N LEU A 48 2.45 19.11 -14.33
CA LEU A 48 3.00 20.24 -13.58
C LEU A 48 3.38 19.81 -12.17
N ALA A 49 4.54 20.28 -11.70
CA ALA A 49 5.09 19.94 -10.39
C ALA A 49 4.16 20.27 -9.20
N ASN A 50 3.26 21.25 -9.36
CA ASN A 50 2.36 21.72 -8.30
C ASN A 50 0.89 21.33 -8.54
N GLN A 51 0.62 20.39 -9.45
CA GLN A 51 -0.75 20.03 -9.85
C GLN A 51 -1.59 19.49 -8.68
N GLN A 52 -0.96 18.92 -7.64
CA GLN A 52 -1.63 18.32 -6.48
C GLN A 52 -1.55 19.15 -5.20
N ASP A 53 -1.15 20.42 -5.27
CA ASP A 53 -1.01 21.27 -4.07
C ASP A 53 -2.31 21.38 -3.25
N SER A 54 -3.46 21.42 -3.91
CA SER A 54 -4.76 21.46 -3.23
C SER A 54 -5.10 20.16 -2.51
N LEU A 55 -4.79 19.01 -3.12
CA LEU A 55 -4.93 17.70 -2.48
C LEU A 55 -3.98 17.58 -1.28
N LYS A 56 -2.72 18.01 -1.45
CA LYS A 56 -1.73 18.05 -0.38
C LYS A 56 -2.26 18.86 0.81
N ALA A 57 -2.74 20.07 0.56
CA ALA A 57 -3.26 20.96 1.59
C ALA A 57 -4.47 20.35 2.32
N ALA A 58 -5.44 19.80 1.58
CA ALA A 58 -6.61 19.17 2.17
C ALA A 58 -6.26 17.93 3.01
N PHE A 59 -5.29 17.13 2.55
CA PHE A 59 -4.84 15.95 3.28
C PHE A 59 -4.16 16.32 4.60
N GLU A 60 -3.27 17.32 4.58
CA GLU A 60 -2.56 17.78 5.78
C GLU A 60 -3.48 18.47 6.79
N ASP A 61 -4.51 19.17 6.31
CA ASP A 61 -5.56 19.75 7.16
C ASP A 61 -6.43 18.66 7.81
N THR A 62 -6.76 17.61 7.06
CA THR A 62 -7.58 16.49 7.56
C THR A 62 -6.83 15.57 8.51
N PHE A 63 -5.54 15.30 8.25
CA PHE A 63 -4.71 14.36 9.00
C PHE A 63 -3.47 15.06 9.60
N PRO A 64 -3.67 15.93 10.62
CA PRO A 64 -2.58 16.72 11.18
C PRO A 64 -1.47 15.84 11.74
N GLY A 65 -0.21 16.15 11.46
CA GLY A 65 0.93 15.34 11.92
C GLY A 65 1.32 14.18 11.00
N ILE A 66 0.56 13.92 9.94
CA ILE A 66 1.07 13.18 8.78
C ILE A 66 1.77 14.16 7.84
N ASN A 67 3.07 13.96 7.62
CA ASN A 67 3.86 14.71 6.65
C ASN A 67 3.80 13.99 5.29
N VAL A 68 3.07 14.56 4.34
CA VAL A 68 2.95 14.01 2.99
C VAL A 68 3.89 14.73 2.02
N THR A 69 4.74 13.94 1.36
CA THR A 69 5.58 14.39 0.25
C THR A 69 4.96 13.91 -1.06
N MET A 70 4.46 14.83 -1.86
CA MET A 70 3.90 14.53 -3.19
C MET A 70 4.95 14.83 -4.25
N ILE A 71 5.21 13.86 -5.11
CA ILE A 71 6.20 13.94 -6.19
C ILE A 71 5.48 13.67 -7.50
N VAL A 72 5.54 14.64 -8.41
CA VAL A 72 5.04 14.47 -9.76
C VAL A 72 6.11 13.81 -10.60
N ASP A 73 5.80 12.64 -11.15
CA ASP A 73 6.62 11.96 -12.15
C ASP A 73 6.13 12.36 -13.54
N TYR A 74 6.92 13.20 -14.22
CA TYR A 74 6.63 13.78 -15.53
C TYR A 74 7.83 13.69 -16.48
#